data_AF-A0A6P0NB56-F1
#
_entry.id   AF-A0A6P0NB56-F1
#
_cell.length_a   1.000
_cell.length_b   1.000
_cell.length_c   1.000
_cell.angle_alpha   90.00
_cell.angle_beta   90.00
_cell.angle_gamma   90.00
#
_symmetry.space_group_name_H-M   'P 1'
#
loop_
_entity.id
_entity.type
_entity.pdbx_description
1 polymer ?
#
loop_
_entity_poly.entity_id
_entity_poly.type
_entity_poly.pdbx_seq_one_letter_code
_entity_poly.pdbx_strand_id
1 'polypeptide(L)'
;MNSPITITLLALLLALRELKTPLTLEELAGLANVGQQLALDPDDWEYIAEGLMAIIQGNEELNEYFQRAKACLETIDSQIPSEVLPTYTELDQELPAISKGPQDFGWKGGSDESDEVLTATIKALETHRPIQAVNQLSFLERT
;
A
#
# COMPACT_ATOMS: atom_id res chain seq x y z
N MET A 1 -17.15 -5.74 -1.35
CA MET A 1 -17.24 -4.57 -0.44
C MET A 1 -15.82 -4.17 -0.15
N ASN A 2 -15.41 -2.94 -0.46
CA ASN A 2 -14.05 -2.50 -0.15
C ASN A 2 -13.90 -2.36 1.37
N SER A 3 -12.94 -3.07 1.95
CA SER A 3 -12.68 -3.02 3.38
C SER A 3 -12.02 -1.69 3.76
N PRO A 4 -12.25 -1.14 4.97
CA PRO A 4 -11.56 0.04 5.48
C PRO A 4 -10.03 -0.06 5.38
N ILE A 5 -9.50 -1.29 5.45
CA ILE A 5 -8.10 -1.64 5.23
C ILE A 5 -7.66 -1.28 3.81
N THR A 6 -8.38 -1.74 2.79
CA THR A 6 -8.10 -1.49 1.37
C THR A 6 -8.05 0.01 1.05
N ILE A 7 -9.00 0.78 1.58
CA ILE A 7 -9.04 2.24 1.41
C ILE A 7 -7.79 2.88 2.02
N THR A 8 -7.40 2.44 3.21
CA THR A 8 -6.23 2.98 3.93
C THR A 8 -4.93 2.67 3.19
N LEU A 9 -4.75 1.43 2.75
CA LEU A 9 -3.55 1.01 2.02
C LEU A 9 -3.44 1.69 0.65
N LEU A 10 -4.56 1.84 -0.08
CA LEU A 10 -4.58 2.55 -1.35
C LEU A 10 -4.29 4.05 -1.18
N ALA A 11 -4.82 4.67 -0.12
CA ALA A 11 -4.51 6.06 0.22
C ALA A 11 -3.02 6.25 0.52
N LEU A 12 -2.38 5.30 1.21
CA LEU A 12 -0.94 5.31 1.45
C LEU A 12 -0.13 5.24 0.15
N LEU A 13 -0.48 4.31 -0.75
CA LEU A 13 0.18 4.19 -2.05
C LEU A 13 0.05 5.49 -2.86
N LEU A 14 -1.14 6.06 -2.95
CA LEU A 14 -1.34 7.35 -3.63
C LEU A 14 -0.52 8.48 -2.99
N ALA A 15 -0.46 8.53 -1.66
CA ALA A 15 0.30 9.56 -0.96
C ALA A 15 1.81 9.46 -1.21
N LEU A 16 2.36 8.24 -1.18
CA LEU A 16 3.78 7.98 -1.48
C LEU A 16 4.15 8.31 -2.92
N ARG A 17 3.19 8.24 -3.86
CA ARG A 17 3.38 8.63 -5.26
C ARG A 17 3.54 10.14 -5.41
N GLU A 18 2.64 10.88 -4.77
CA GLU A 18 2.56 12.35 -4.83
C GLU A 18 3.65 13.03 -4.00
N LEU A 19 4.26 12.29 -3.05
CA LEU A 19 5.31 12.78 -2.20
C LEU A 19 6.55 13.19 -3.01
N LYS A 20 6.87 14.48 -2.99
CA LYS A 20 8.05 15.05 -3.67
C LYS A 20 9.25 15.10 -2.76
N THR A 21 9.03 15.16 -1.44
CA THR A 21 10.11 15.10 -0.47
C THR A 21 10.61 13.68 -0.30
N PRO A 22 11.94 13.48 -0.19
CA PRO A 22 12.48 12.18 0.12
C PRO A 22 12.16 11.82 1.57
N LEU A 23 11.73 10.58 1.80
CA LEU A 23 11.58 10.03 3.14
C LEU A 23 12.94 9.90 3.82
N THR A 24 12.95 10.17 5.12
CA THR A 24 14.08 9.94 6.03
C THR A 24 14.32 8.45 6.23
N LEU A 25 15.51 8.10 6.74
CA LEU A 25 15.84 6.70 7.04
C LEU A 25 14.92 6.08 8.09
N GLU A 26 14.44 6.88 9.05
CA GLU A 26 13.53 6.43 10.10
C GLU A 26 12.14 6.12 9.52
N GLU A 27 11.61 7.00 8.67
CA GLU A 27 10.33 6.77 7.98
C GLU A 27 10.41 5.57 7.04
N LEU A 28 11.51 5.42 6.29
CA LEU A 28 11.74 4.26 5.42
C LEU A 28 11.79 2.96 6.22
N ALA A 29 12.50 2.94 7.35
CA ALA A 29 12.56 1.77 8.22
C ALA A 29 11.20 1.44 8.85
N GLY A 30 10.45 2.47 9.27
CA GLY A 30 9.10 2.31 9.79
C GLY A 30 8.14 1.72 8.77
N LEU A 31 8.14 2.24 7.54
CA LEU A 31 7.32 1.74 6.44
C LEU A 31 7.68 0.30 6.08
N ALA A 32 8.97 -0.04 6.03
CA ALA A 32 9.41 -1.42 5.79
C ALA A 32 8.94 -2.36 6.91
N ASN A 33 8.97 -1.92 8.17
CA ASN A 33 8.46 -2.70 9.30
C ASN A 33 6.93 -2.91 9.20
N VAL A 34 6.16 -1.88 8.79
CA VAL A 34 4.72 -2.03 8.51
C VAL A 34 4.48 -3.06 7.39
N GLY A 35 5.26 -3.01 6.31
CA GLY A 35 5.19 -4.00 5.23
C GLY A 35 5.41 -5.44 5.72
N GLN A 36 6.42 -5.64 6.58
CA GLN A 36 6.69 -6.94 7.20
C GLN A 36 5.57 -7.41 8.12
N GLN A 37 4.99 -6.51 8.93
CA GLN A 37 3.86 -6.85 9.80
C GLN A 37 2.62 -7.24 9.00
N LEU A 38 2.31 -6.50 7.92
CA LEU A 38 1.24 -6.84 6.98
C LEU A 38 1.45 -8.21 6.32
N ALA A 39 2.70 -8.59 6.04
CA ALA A 39 3.03 -9.89 5.47
C ALA A 39 2.95 -11.03 6.51
N LEU A 40 3.21 -10.74 7.77
CA LEU A 40 3.22 -11.72 8.86
C LEU A 40 1.82 -12.03 9.39
N ASP A 41 1.03 -10.98 9.67
CA ASP A 41 -0.29 -11.13 10.26
C ASP A 41 -1.19 -9.92 9.93
N PRO A 42 -1.82 -9.89 8.74
CA PRO A 42 -2.71 -8.80 8.34
C PRO A 42 -3.98 -8.72 9.20
N ASP A 43 -4.31 -9.76 9.98
CA ASP A 43 -5.46 -9.76 10.89
C ASP A 43 -5.21 -8.87 12.12
N ASP A 44 -3.95 -8.55 12.46
CA ASP A 44 -3.55 -7.61 13.54
C ASP A 44 -3.60 -6.14 13.07
N TRP A 45 -4.57 -5.82 12.21
CA TRP A 45 -4.67 -4.53 11.53
C TRP A 45 -4.71 -3.33 12.48
N GLU A 46 -5.36 -3.43 13.64
CA GLU A 46 -5.44 -2.30 14.59
C GLU A 46 -4.04 -1.85 15.06
N TYR A 47 -3.18 -2.81 15.39
CA TYR A 47 -1.79 -2.54 15.79
C TYR A 47 -0.94 -2.02 14.62
N ILE A 48 -1.09 -2.64 13.44
CA ILE A 48 -0.38 -2.24 12.23
C ILE A 48 -0.76 -0.81 11.82
N ALA A 49 -2.05 -0.49 11.86
CA ALA A 49 -2.59 0.81 11.51
C ALA A 49 -2.10 1.90 12.46
N GLU A 50 -1.95 1.61 13.77
CA GLU A 50 -1.38 2.55 14.72
C GLU A 50 0.06 2.94 14.36
N GLY A 51 0.91 1.93 14.08
CA GLY A 51 2.30 2.14 13.66
C GLY A 51 2.40 2.89 12.33
N LEU A 52 1.57 2.51 11.36
CA LEU A 52 1.48 3.21 10.08
C LEU A 52 1.07 4.67 10.25
N MET A 53 0.03 4.92 11.05
CA MET A 53 -0.47 6.27 11.24
C MET A 53 0.51 7.17 11.97
N ALA A 54 1.30 6.65 12.90
CA ALA A 54 2.36 7.39 13.56
C ALA A 54 3.42 7.90 12.56
N ILE A 55 3.82 7.06 11.59
CA ILE A 55 4.78 7.43 10.54
C ILE A 55 4.17 8.51 9.63
N ILE A 56 2.93 8.31 9.18
CA ILE A 56 2.23 9.26 8.32
C ILE A 56 2.10 10.62 9.01
N GLN A 57 1.60 10.65 10.25
CA GLN A 57 1.39 11.89 11.00
C GLN A 57 2.69 12.59 11.39
N GLY A 58 3.80 11.86 11.49
CA GLY A 58 5.14 12.41 11.71
C GLY A 58 5.68 13.21 10.52
N ASN A 59 5.09 13.05 9.33
CA ASN A 59 5.47 13.73 8.10
C ASN A 59 4.31 14.58 7.56
N GLU A 60 4.41 15.90 7.68
CA GLU A 60 3.32 16.82 7.30
C GLU A 60 2.87 16.65 5.85
N GLU A 61 3.81 16.52 4.90
CA GLU A 61 3.48 16.41 3.47
C GLU A 61 2.84 15.05 3.16
N LEU A 62 3.39 13.96 3.71
CA LEU A 62 2.81 12.62 3.56
C LEU A 62 1.42 12.54 4.18
N ASN A 63 1.21 13.14 5.36
CA ASN A 63 -0.09 13.19 6.00
C ASN A 63 -1.10 13.97 5.17
N GLU A 64 -0.72 15.11 4.60
CA GLU A 64 -1.62 15.90 3.75
C GLU A 64 -2.07 15.10 2.51
N TYR A 65 -1.14 14.48 1.79
CA TYR A 65 -1.49 13.66 0.63
C TYR A 65 -2.31 12.43 1.02
N PHE A 66 -1.98 11.78 2.13
CA PHE A 66 -2.71 10.63 2.64
C PHE A 66 -4.16 10.98 2.99
N GLN A 67 -4.40 12.04 3.75
CA GLN A 67 -5.77 12.45 4.11
C GLN A 67 -6.58 12.85 2.88
N ARG A 68 -5.95 13.54 1.92
CA ARG A 68 -6.60 13.90 0.66
C ARG A 68 -6.99 12.68 -0.16
N ALA A 69 -6.08 11.71 -0.31
CA ALA A 69 -6.34 10.47 -1.03
C ALA A 69 -7.43 9.64 -0.32
N LYS A 70 -7.34 9.50 1.00
CA LYS A 70 -8.31 8.78 1.83
C LYS A 70 -9.70 9.39 1.71
N ALA A 71 -9.82 10.71 1.86
CA ALA A 71 -11.10 11.40 1.72
C ALA A 71 -11.70 11.20 0.32
N CYS A 72 -10.89 11.28 -0.74
CA CYS A 72 -11.35 11.01 -2.11
C CYS A 72 -11.93 9.59 -2.24
N LEU A 73 -11.19 8.59 -1.76
CA LEU A 73 -11.60 7.18 -1.81
C LEU A 73 -12.84 6.89 -0.95
N GLU A 74 -12.99 7.55 0.20
CA GLU A 74 -14.19 7.45 1.05
C GLU A 74 -15.42 8.13 0.42
N THR A 75 -15.21 9.13 -0.45
CA THR A 75 -16.30 9.82 -1.16
C THR A 75 -16.81 9.01 -2.36
N ILE A 76 -15.97 8.13 -2.92
CA ILE A 76 -16.36 7.14 -3.93
C ILE A 76 -17.13 6.03 -3.21
N ASP A 77 -18.43 6.26 -3.04
CA ASP A 77 -19.36 5.44 -2.27
C ASP A 77 -19.16 3.93 -2.49
N SER A 78 -18.50 3.27 -1.52
CA SER A 78 -18.40 1.83 -1.25
C SER A 78 -17.93 0.87 -2.38
N GLN A 79 -17.81 1.34 -3.61
CA GLN A 79 -17.40 0.61 -4.79
C GLN A 79 -16.34 1.42 -5.52
N ILE A 80 -15.11 1.41 -4.97
CA ILE A 80 -13.91 1.64 -5.79
C ILE A 80 -14.05 0.69 -6.99
N PRO A 81 -14.17 1.22 -8.22
CA PRO A 81 -14.31 0.36 -9.40
C PRO A 81 -13.15 -0.61 -9.46
N SER A 82 -13.39 -1.89 -9.75
CA SER A 82 -12.31 -2.87 -9.92
C SER A 82 -11.32 -2.48 -11.03
N GLU A 83 -11.76 -1.61 -11.95
CA GLU A 83 -10.94 -1.00 -13.00
C GLU A 83 -9.84 -0.07 -12.48
N VAL A 84 -10.01 0.53 -11.28
CA VAL A 84 -8.97 1.36 -10.63
C VAL A 84 -8.16 0.59 -9.58
N LEU A 85 -8.53 -0.66 -9.30
CA LEU A 85 -7.75 -1.56 -8.45
C LEU A 85 -6.66 -2.26 -9.27
N PRO A 86 -5.51 -2.57 -8.64
CA PRO A 86 -4.48 -3.36 -9.29
C PRO A 86 -4.95 -4.79 -9.54
N THR A 87 -4.59 -5.35 -10.69
CA THR A 87 -4.68 -6.80 -10.92
C THR A 87 -3.37 -7.50 -10.56
N TYR A 88 -3.43 -8.78 -10.18
CA TYR A 88 -2.22 -9.59 -9.93
C TYR A 88 -1.21 -9.58 -11.07
N THR A 89 -1.66 -9.54 -12.33
CA THR A 89 -0.77 -9.50 -13.50
C THR A 89 -0.01 -8.18 -13.59
N GLU A 90 -0.65 -7.06 -13.25
CA GLU A 90 0.00 -5.75 -13.22
C GLU A 90 1.04 -5.69 -12.11
N LEU A 91 0.71 -6.20 -10.92
CA LEU A 91 1.64 -6.24 -9.79
C LEU A 91 2.89 -7.10 -10.06
N ASP A 92 2.76 -8.20 -10.80
CA ASP A 92 3.89 -9.07 -11.15
C ASP A 92 4.81 -8.44 -12.21
N GLN A 93 4.23 -7.67 -13.15
CA GLN A 93 4.98 -6.98 -14.21
C GLN A 93 5.67 -5.70 -13.72
N GLU A 94 5.03 -4.95 -12.82
CA GLU A 94 5.49 -3.63 -12.39
C GLU A 94 6.41 -3.71 -11.16
N LEU A 95 6.27 -4.74 -10.34
CA LEU A 95 7.12 -5.02 -9.19
C LEU A 95 7.84 -6.39 -9.31
N PRO A 96 8.63 -6.62 -10.38
CA PRO A 96 9.25 -7.92 -10.65
C PRO A 96 10.35 -8.29 -9.64
N ALA A 97 10.81 -7.33 -8.84
CA ALA A 97 11.91 -7.48 -7.88
C ALA A 97 11.55 -8.32 -6.64
N ILE A 98 10.26 -8.61 -6.40
CA ILE A 98 9.78 -9.45 -5.29
C ILE A 98 9.21 -10.77 -5.85
N SER A 99 9.78 -11.26 -6.94
CA SER A 99 9.58 -12.64 -7.41
C SER A 99 10.48 -13.65 -6.69
N LYS A 100 11.20 -13.22 -5.64
CA LYS A 100 11.91 -14.10 -4.70
C LYS A 100 11.53 -13.80 -3.25
N GLY A 101 10.32 -14.22 -2.90
CA GLY A 101 9.92 -14.49 -1.51
C GLY A 101 8.43 -14.80 -1.44
N PRO A 102 7.99 -15.80 -0.67
CA PRO A 102 8.50 -17.15 -0.51
C PRO A 102 7.49 -18.10 -1.16
N GLN A 103 7.94 -19.03 -2.00
CA GLN A 103 7.11 -20.14 -2.47
C GLN A 103 6.70 -21.11 -1.34
N ASP A 104 6.89 -20.73 -0.07
CA ASP A 104 6.73 -21.57 1.13
C ASP A 104 5.97 -20.89 2.28
N PHE A 105 5.54 -19.62 2.15
CA PHE A 105 4.73 -18.98 3.18
C PHE A 105 3.26 -19.03 2.81
N GLY A 106 2.61 -20.18 3.09
CA GLY A 106 1.19 -20.31 3.45
C GLY A 106 0.11 -19.60 2.63
N TRP A 107 0.42 -19.00 1.48
CA TRP A 107 -0.50 -18.16 0.73
C TRP A 107 -1.44 -19.03 -0.08
N LYS A 108 -2.67 -19.18 0.42
CA LYS A 108 -3.76 -19.81 -0.32
C LYS A 108 -4.47 -18.67 -1.04
N GLY A 109 -4.14 -18.47 -2.32
CA GLY A 109 -4.71 -17.39 -3.13
C GLY A 109 -6.23 -17.33 -3.00
N GLY A 110 -6.70 -16.33 -2.26
CA GLY A 110 -8.07 -15.86 -2.24
C GLY A 110 -8.30 -14.99 -3.47
N SER A 111 -9.49 -15.06 -4.02
CA SER A 111 -9.92 -14.30 -5.19
C SER A 111 -10.55 -12.96 -4.79
N ASP A 112 -10.07 -12.34 -3.71
CA ASP A 112 -10.69 -11.14 -3.14
C ASP A 112 -9.83 -9.91 -3.42
N GLU A 113 -10.45 -8.87 -3.98
CA GLU A 113 -9.87 -7.56 -4.37
C GLU A 113 -9.03 -6.86 -3.27
N SER A 114 -9.21 -7.28 -2.01
CA SER A 114 -8.44 -6.78 -0.86
C SER A 114 -7.03 -7.38 -0.80
N ASP A 115 -6.85 -8.58 -1.36
CA ASP A 115 -5.58 -9.31 -1.36
C ASP A 115 -4.59 -8.71 -2.36
N GLU A 116 -5.06 -8.16 -3.49
CA GLU A 116 -4.20 -7.47 -4.45
C GLU A 116 -3.62 -6.17 -3.89
N VAL A 117 -4.45 -5.32 -3.26
CA VAL A 117 -3.98 -4.05 -2.68
C VAL A 117 -3.04 -4.28 -1.49
N LEU A 118 -3.35 -5.28 -0.66
CA LEU A 118 -2.47 -5.71 0.42
C LEU A 118 -1.11 -6.16 -0.12
N THR A 119 -1.11 -7.03 -1.13
CA THR A 119 0.11 -7.53 -1.78
C THR A 119 0.92 -6.39 -2.40
N ALA A 120 0.26 -5.47 -3.11
CA ALA A 120 0.90 -4.30 -3.72
C ALA A 120 1.58 -3.44 -2.66
N THR A 121 0.91 -3.24 -1.52
CA THR A 121 1.40 -2.41 -0.42
C THR A 121 2.58 -3.04 0.27
N ILE A 122 2.50 -4.32 0.65
CA ILE A 122 3.64 -5.07 1.19
C ILE A 122 4.84 -4.93 0.27
N LYS A 123 4.64 -5.20 -1.03
CA LYS A 123 5.70 -5.14 -2.02
C LYS A 123 6.33 -3.75 -2.14
N ALA A 124 5.52 -2.70 -2.19
CA ALA A 124 6.02 -1.33 -2.29
C ALA A 124 6.81 -0.92 -1.04
N LEU A 125 6.32 -1.25 0.15
CA LEU A 125 6.91 -0.86 1.42
C LEU A 125 8.17 -1.65 1.79
N GLU A 126 8.26 -2.92 1.39
CA GLU A 126 9.47 -3.73 1.58
C GLU A 126 10.62 -3.33 0.65
N THR A 127 10.36 -2.57 -0.41
CA THR A 127 11.44 -2.00 -1.21
C THR A 127 12.19 -0.92 -0.43
N HIS A 128 13.51 -0.85 -0.60
CA HIS A 128 14.32 0.24 -0.03
C HIS A 128 14.06 1.60 -0.72
N ARG A 129 13.08 1.67 -1.64
CA ARG A 129 12.71 2.84 -2.43
C ARG A 129 11.20 2.88 -2.68
N PRO A 130 10.38 3.04 -1.63
CA PRO A 130 8.93 2.95 -1.73
C PRO A 130 8.34 3.96 -2.72
N ILE A 131 8.84 5.20 -2.73
CA ILE A 131 8.40 6.23 -3.71
C ILE A 131 8.65 5.78 -5.16
N GLN A 132 9.80 5.15 -5.43
CA GLN A 132 10.13 4.70 -6.78
C GLN A 132 9.29 3.49 -7.18
N ALA A 133 9.03 2.55 -6.25
CA ALA A 133 8.20 1.39 -6.48
C ALA A 133 6.74 1.79 -6.77
N VAL A 134 6.20 2.73 -6.00
CA VAL A 134 4.84 3.26 -6.20
C VAL A 134 4.71 4.00 -7.52
N ASN A 135 5.73 4.77 -7.92
CA ASN A 135 5.70 5.47 -9.22
C ASN A 135 5.76 4.52 -10.44
N GLN A 136 6.09 3.24 -10.25
CA GLN A 136 6.05 2.21 -11.29
C GLN A 136 4.67 1.56 -11.43
N LEU A 137 3.73 1.89 -10.54
CA LEU A 137 2.41 1.28 -10.51
C LEU A 137 1.46 2.00 -11.48
N SER A 138 1.22 1.42 -12.65
CA SER A 138 0.41 2.05 -13.70
C SER A 138 -1.08 2.07 -13.36
N PHE A 139 -1.54 1.19 -12.46
CA PHE A 139 -2.93 1.22 -12.01
C PHE A 139 -3.29 2.51 -11.26
N LEU A 140 -2.31 3.17 -10.63
CA LEU A 140 -2.50 4.48 -10.01
C LEU A 140 -2.69 5.60 -11.04
N GLU A 141 -2.41 5.37 -12.33
CA GLU A 141 -2.69 6.34 -13.41
C GLU A 141 -4.16 6.36 -13.85
N ARG A 142 -4.95 5.37 -13.41
CA ARG A 142 -6.37 5.22 -13.77
C ARG A 142 -7.31 6.10 -12.94
N THR A 143 -6.82 6.71 -11.86
CA THR A 143 -7.57 7.57 -10.93
C THR A 143 -7.57 9.04 -11.31
#